data_AF-A0A7C5GFL3-F1
#
_entry.id   AF-A0A7C5GFL3-F1
#
_cell.length_a   1.000
_cell.length_b   1.000
_cell.length_c   1.000
_cell.angle_alpha   90.00
_cell.angle_beta   90.00
_cell.angle_gamma   90.00
#
_symmetry.space_group_name_H-M   'P 1'
#
loop_
_entity.id
_entity.type
_entity.pdbx_description
1 polymer ?
#
loop_
_entity_poly.entity_id
_entity_poly.type
_entity_poly.pdbx_seq_one_letter_code
_entity_poly.pdbx_strand_id
1 'polypeptide(L)' 'MLVILKLKDTDNIQWALEPINKVLNHFGNGEVRITPRGSFKIRNITLQRKGRDNGRETANMLQFKINPAELINK' A
#
# COMPACT_ATOMS: atom_id res chain seq x y z
N MET A 1 0.32 -7.15 11.78
CA MET A 1 -0.46 -6.17 11.02
C MET A 1 -1.88 -6.68 10.94
N LEU A 2 -2.83 -5.93 11.50
CA LEU A 2 -4.25 -6.18 11.33
C LEU A 2 -4.73 -5.41 10.09
N VAL A 3 -5.42 -6.10 9.19
CA VAL A 3 -6.12 -5.50 8.06
C VAL A 3 -7.58 -5.87 8.16
N ILE A 4 -8.46 -4.89 7.96
CA ILE A 4 -9.91 -5.06 7.93
C ILE A 4 -10.39 -4.52 6.59
N LEU A 5 -11.00 -5.38 5.77
CA LEU A 5 -11.66 -5.01 4.53
C LEU A 5 -13.16 -4.94 4.78
N LYS A 6 -13.68 -3.72 4.72
CA LYS A 6 -15.11 -3.41 4.79
C LYS A 6 -15.53 -2.80 3.46
N LEU A 7 -16.26 -3.57 2.65
CA LEU A 7 -16.87 -3.07 1.42
C LEU A 7 -18.20 -2.37 1.78
N LYS A 8 -18.53 -1.29 1.07
CA LYS A 8 -19.68 -0.44 1.41
C LYS A 8 -21.02 -1.15 1.26
N ASP A 9 -21.13 -2.03 0.26
CA ASP A 9 -22.39 -2.63 -0.17
C ASP A 9 -22.54 -4.08 0.32
N THR A 10 -21.71 -4.51 1.27
CA THR A 10 -21.76 -5.86 1.84
C THR A 10 -21.64 -5.80 3.36
N ASP A 11 -22.50 -6.54 4.07
CA ASP A 11 -22.36 -6.70 5.52
C ASP A 11 -21.20 -7.63 5.92
N ASN A 12 -20.59 -8.30 4.94
CA ASN A 12 -19.44 -9.17 5.19
C ASN A 12 -18.16 -8.36 5.44
N ILE A 13 -17.52 -8.59 6.58
CA ILE A 13 -16.23 -8.02 6.95
C ILE A 13 -15.17 -9.11 6.84
N GLN A 14 -14.20 -8.89 5.96
CA GLN A 14 -13.03 -9.76 5.87
C GLN A 14 -11.87 -9.13 6.62
N TRP A 15 -11.04 -9.94 7.26
CA TRP A 15 -9.89 -9.44 8.01
C TRP A 15 -8.74 -10.44 7.97
N ALA A 16 -7.53 -9.93 8.21
CA ALA A 16 -6.32 -10.73 8.36
C ALA A 16 -5.47 -10.15 9.47
N LEU A 17 -4.91 -11.02 10.31
CA LEU A 17 -3.92 -10.66 11.33
C LEU A 17 -2.63 -11.43 11.07
N GLU A 18 -1.60 -10.72 10.62
CA GLU A 18 -0.36 -11.36 10.17
C GLU A 18 0.86 -10.88 10.96
N PRO A 19 1.84 -11.75 11.28
CA PRO A 19 3.08 -11.33 11.91
C PRO A 19 3.89 -10.43 10.97
N ILE A 20 4.64 -9.48 11.54
CA ILE A 20 5.35 -8.46 10.74
C ILE A 20 6.34 -9.06 9.74
N ASN A 21 7.00 -10.18 10.08
CA ASN A 21 7.93 -10.86 9.18
C ASN A 21 7.26 -11.33 7.88
N LYS A 22 6.02 -11.86 7.98
CA LYS A 22 5.25 -12.28 6.81
C LYS A 22 4.83 -11.09 5.94
N VAL A 23 4.47 -9.96 6.57
CA VAL A 23 4.13 -8.71 5.89
C VAL A 23 5.33 -8.13 5.15
N LEU A 24 6.50 -8.09 5.80
CA LEU A 24 7.75 -7.62 5.22
C LEU A 24 8.17 -8.47 4.03
N ASN A 25 8.08 -9.80 4.13
CA ASN A 25 8.38 -10.68 3.00
C ASN A 25 7.39 -10.49 1.86
N HIS A 26 6.10 -10.31 2.15
CA HIS A 26 5.07 -10.10 1.12
C HIS A 26 5.29 -8.80 0.33
N PHE A 27 5.46 -7.66 1.02
CA PHE A 27 5.63 -6.36 0.36
C PHE A 27 7.08 -6.07 -0.08
N GLY A 28 8.05 -6.73 0.56
CA GLY A 28 9.48 -6.64 0.28
C GLY A 28 9.94 -7.51 -0.89
N ASN A 29 9.04 -8.18 -1.61
CA ASN A 29 9.36 -8.99 -2.79
C ASN A 29 8.99 -8.28 -4.10
N GLY A 30 9.72 -8.60 -5.17
CA GLY A 30 9.51 -8.05 -6.52
C GLY A 30 10.63 -7.12 -6.99
N GLU A 31 10.46 -6.57 -8.19
CA GLU A 31 11.45 -5.72 -8.83
C GLU A 31 11.38 -4.26 -8.36
N VAL A 32 12.52 -3.58 -8.41
CA VAL A 32 12.58 -2.13 -8.29
C VAL A 32 12.52 -1.53 -9.68
N ARG A 33 11.49 -0.75 -9.97
CA ARG A 33 11.25 -0.19 -11.32
C ARG A 33 10.55 1.16 -11.28
N ILE A 34 10.72 1.92 -12.36
CA ILE A 34 9.92 3.13 -12.61
C ILE A 34 8.59 2.71 -13.22
N THR A 35 7.50 3.32 -12.75
CA THR A 35 6.15 3.10 -13.31
C THR A 35 5.97 3.93 -14.58
N PRO A 36 5.05 3.56 -15.49
CA PRO A 36 4.79 4.34 -16.70
C PRO A 36 4.43 5.82 -16.46
N ARG A 37 3.98 6.17 -15.24
CA ARG A 37 3.62 7.53 -14.83
C ARG A 37 4.72 8.25 -14.05
N GLY A 38 5.93 7.71 -14.00
CA GLY A 38 7.10 8.35 -13.37
C GLY A 38 7.24 8.16 -11.85
N SER A 39 6.27 7.56 -11.16
CA SER A 39 6.47 7.10 -9.77
C SER A 39 7.38 5.88 -9.71
N PHE A 40 7.92 5.55 -8.54
CA PHE A 40 8.74 4.35 -8.33
C PHE A 40 7.92 3.22 -7.71
N LYS A 41 8.23 1.99 -8.11
CA LYS A 41 7.88 0.77 -7.39
C LYS A 41 9.16 0.23 -6.78
N ILE A 42 9.25 0.25 -5.46
CA ILE A 42 10.27 -0.49 -4.72
C ILE A 42 9.59 -1.79 -4.33
N ARG A 43 9.80 -2.86 -5.10
CA ARG A 43 9.09 -4.12 -4.89
C ARG A 43 7.57 -3.88 -4.98
N ASN A 44 6.78 -4.48 -4.10
CA ASN A 44 5.33 -4.28 -4.04
C ASN A 44 4.94 -2.93 -3.39
N ILE A 45 5.89 -2.11 -2.95
CA ILE A 45 5.66 -0.79 -2.34
C ILE A 45 5.76 0.30 -3.41
N THR A 46 4.73 1.16 -3.49
CA THR A 46 4.76 2.36 -4.33
C THR A 46 5.42 3.51 -3.59
N LEU A 47 6.40 4.15 -4.22
CA LEU A 47 7.00 5.41 -3.79
C LEU A 47 6.57 6.53 -4.74
N GLN A 48 6.00 7.59 -4.19
CA GLN A 48 5.51 8.73 -4.95
C GLN A 48 5.62 10.03 -4.15
N ARG A 49 5.61 11.17 -4.84
CA ARG A 49 5.25 12.45 -4.20
C ARG A 49 3.85 12.30 -3.61
N LYS A 50 3.64 12.79 -2.39
CA LYS A 50 2.33 12.76 -1.70
C LYS A 50 1.27 13.34 -2.61
N GLY A 51 1.55 14.53 -3.13
CA GLY A 51 0.65 15.29 -3.99
C GLY A 51 -0.64 15.65 -3.26
N ARG A 52 -1.54 16.34 -3.97
CA ARG A 52 -2.82 16.79 -3.42
C ARG A 52 -2.59 17.64 -2.16
N ASP A 53 -3.27 17.43 -1.04
CA ASP A 53 -3.19 18.32 0.15
C ASP A 53 -3.57 19.80 -0.09
N ASN A 54 -4.39 20.09 -1.11
CA ASN A 54 -4.79 21.46 -1.52
C ASN A 54 -3.59 22.38 -1.79
N GLY A 55 -2.48 21.84 -2.29
CA GLY A 55 -1.29 22.62 -2.62
C GLY A 55 -0.47 23.05 -1.39
N ARG A 56 -0.83 22.60 -0.18
CA ARG A 56 -0.01 22.81 1.03
C ARG A 56 1.37 22.19 0.84
N GLU A 57 2.36 22.70 1.56
CA GLU A 57 3.75 22.20 1.50
C GLU A 57 3.86 20.69 1.77
N THR A 58 2.94 20.13 2.55
CA THR A 58 2.83 18.69 2.79
C THR A 58 2.64 17.87 1.52
N ALA A 59 2.11 18.46 0.44
CA ALA A 59 2.00 17.83 -0.88
C ALA A 59 3.37 17.46 -1.48
N ASN A 60 4.45 18.09 -1.01
CA ASN A 60 5.83 17.86 -1.47
C ASN A 60 6.54 16.73 -0.73
N MET A 61 5.92 16.14 0.29
CA MET A 61 6.51 15.04 1.02
C MET A 61 6.61 13.76 0.18
N LEU A 62 7.58 12.92 0.52
CA LEU A 62 7.70 11.57 0.00
C LEU A 62 6.66 10.65 0.66
N GLN A 63 5.92 9.86 -0.12
CA GLN A 63 4.89 8.96 0.38
C GLN A 63 5.10 7.54 -0.11
N PHE A 64 5.02 6.59 0.84
CA PHE A 64 5.00 5.16 0.57
C PHE A 64 3.55 4.65 0.65
N LYS A 65 3.17 3.79 -0.31
CA LYS A 65 1.85 3.16 -0.35
C LYS A 65 1.98 1.67 -0.63
N ILE A 66 1.15 0.90 0.05
CA ILE A 66 0.93 -0.53 -0.19
C ILE A 66 -0.56 -0.78 -0.42
N ASN A 67 -0.92 -1.95 -0.92
CA ASN A 67 -2.30 -2.43 -0.94
C ASN A 67 -2.50 -3.46 0.19
N PRO A 68 -3.06 -3.07 1.35
CA PRO A 68 -3.20 -3.97 2.50
C PRO A 68 -4.14 -5.16 2.23
N ALA A 69 -5.09 -5.03 1.29
CA ALA A 69 -6.04 -6.08 0.96
C ALA A 69 -5.37 -7.35 0.38
N GLU A 70 -4.13 -7.24 -0.12
CA GLU A 70 -3.33 -8.39 -0.55
C GLU A 70 -3.04 -9.38 0.59
N LEU A 71 -3.18 -8.97 1.85
CA LEU A 71 -3.02 -9.86 3.01
C LEU A 71 -4.28 -10.69 3.33
N ILE A 72 -5.43 -10.36 2.75
CA ILE A 72 -6.71 -11.05 3.00
C ILE A 72 -6.96 -12.15 1.97
N ASN A 73 -6.59 -11.94 0.71
CA ASN A 73 -6.84 -12.87 -0.39
C ASN A 73 -5.73 -13.93 -0.54
N LYS A 74 -5.55 -14.77 0.47
CA LYS A 74 -4.72 -15.99 0.39
C LYS A 74 -5.57 -17.24 0.52
#